data_AF-A0A7S1YIB5-F1
#
_entry.id   AF-A0A7S1YIB5-F1
#
_cell.length_a   1.000
_cell.length_b   1.000
_cell.length_c   1.000
_cell.angle_alpha   90.00
_cell.angle_beta   90.00
_cell.angle_gamma   90.00
#
_symmetry.space_group_name_H-M   'P 1'
#
loop_
_entity.id
_entity.type
_entity.pdbx_description
1 polymer ?
#
loop_
_entity_poly.entity_id
_entity_poly.type
_entity_poly.pdbx_seq_one_letter_code
_entity_poly.pdbx_strand_id
1 'polypeptide(L)'
;SLDESIRKSFDSNRLQPAESMNAVPHSLKVEMRTIYNSIFVVVKEQDMESPPYRIENRAINHVFFFRQRGSNGHPWNVLHPGETKAYSWEEPMKARKLTVRIGSANVASMVQD
;
A
#
# COMPACT_ATOMS: atom_id res chain seq x y z
N SER A 1 23.53 -43.05 25.60
CA SER A 1 22.57 -42.69 24.55
C SER A 1 23.15 -41.51 23.79
N LEU A 2 23.66 -41.74 22.58
CA LEU A 2 24.38 -40.74 21.76
C LEU A 2 23.45 -39.74 21.04
N ASP A 3 22.13 -39.86 21.22
CA ASP A 3 21.11 -39.09 20.50
C ASP A 3 20.91 -37.67 21.09
N GLU A 4 21.16 -37.49 22.39
CA GLU A 4 20.86 -36.22 23.07
C GLU A 4 21.86 -35.09 22.77
N SER A 5 23.10 -35.45 22.39
CA SER A 5 24.16 -34.47 22.10
C SER A 5 24.08 -33.88 20.70
N ILE A 6 23.37 -34.55 19.77
CA ILE A 6 23.18 -34.06 18.38
C ILE A 6 22.01 -33.07 18.32
N ARG A 7 20.97 -33.26 19.15
CA ARG A 7 19.85 -32.32 19.21
C ARG A 7 20.24 -30.95 19.75
N LYS A 8 21.23 -30.88 20.66
CA LYS A 8 21.70 -29.63 21.24
C LYS A 8 22.62 -28.81 20.34
N SER A 9 23.18 -29.36 19.25
CA SER A 9 24.02 -28.60 18.32
C SER A 9 23.23 -27.91 17.20
N PHE A 10 21.98 -28.32 16.95
CA PHE A 10 21.12 -27.72 15.92
C PHE A 10 20.38 -26.45 16.39
N ASP A 11 20.24 -26.24 17.70
CA ASP A 11 19.57 -25.04 18.25
C ASP A 11 20.49 -23.80 18.32
N SER A 12 21.81 -23.98 18.19
CA SER A 12 22.80 -22.90 18.32
C SER A 12 22.92 -21.99 17.10
N ASN A 13 22.30 -22.35 15.97
CA ASN A 13 22.28 -21.55 14.74
C ASN A 13 20.91 -20.92 14.47
N ARG A 14 20.02 -20.88 15.46
CA ARG A 14 18.82 -20.04 15.37
C ARG A 14 19.29 -18.59 15.48
N LEU A 15 19.59 -18.00 14.32
CA LEU A 15 19.74 -16.56 14.15
C LEU A 15 18.64 -15.91 14.98
N GLN A 16 19.05 -15.18 16.02
CA GLN A 16 18.15 -14.30 16.74
C GLN A 16 17.41 -13.47 15.67
N PRO A 17 16.08 -13.28 15.74
CA PRO A 17 15.46 -12.30 14.89
C PRO A 17 16.15 -11.00 15.26
N ALA A 18 17.02 -10.51 14.36
CA ALA A 18 17.52 -9.16 14.44
C ALA A 18 16.29 -8.30 14.68
N GLU A 19 16.30 -7.59 15.81
CA GLU A 19 15.25 -6.67 16.21
C GLU A 19 14.75 -5.99 14.96
N SER A 20 13.48 -6.23 14.61
CA SER A 20 12.91 -5.76 13.37
C SER A 20 12.93 -4.24 13.40
N MET A 21 14.03 -3.65 12.96
CA MET A 21 14.10 -2.27 12.50
C MET A 21 12.85 -2.11 11.65
N ASN A 22 12.04 -1.12 11.99
CA ASN A 22 10.83 -0.74 11.27
C ASN A 22 11.14 -0.71 9.76
N ALA A 23 11.00 -1.86 9.09
CA ALA A 23 11.27 -1.98 7.69
C ALA A 23 10.10 -1.26 7.05
N VAL A 24 10.33 0.02 6.74
CA VAL A 24 9.37 0.82 5.98
C VAL A 24 9.05 -0.03 4.77
N PRO A 25 7.80 -0.49 4.59
CA PRO A 25 7.48 -1.37 3.49
C PRO A 25 7.83 -0.63 2.19
N HIS A 26 8.88 -1.10 1.52
CA HIS A 26 9.37 -0.51 0.29
C HIS A 26 8.31 -0.78 -0.78
N SER A 27 7.49 0.22 -1.08
CA SER A 27 6.51 0.13 -2.16
C SER A 27 7.26 -0.02 -3.48
N LEU A 28 6.74 -0.84 -4.39
CA LEU A 28 7.32 -1.05 -5.71
C LEU A 28 6.48 -0.34 -6.77
N LYS A 29 7.15 0.38 -7.67
CA LYS A 29 6.53 0.92 -8.89
C LYS A 29 6.69 -0.10 -10.01
N VAL A 30 5.57 -0.54 -10.57
CA VAL A 30 5.53 -1.44 -11.73
C VAL A 30 5.04 -0.67 -12.96
N GLU A 31 5.87 -0.62 -14.01
CA GLU A 31 5.52 -0.06 -15.31
C GLU A 31 5.43 -1.19 -16.34
N MET A 32 4.31 -1.26 -17.07
CA MET A 32 4.15 -2.19 -18.20
C MET A 32 4.28 -1.44 -19.52
N ARG A 33 5.13 -1.92 -20.42
CA ARG A 33 5.33 -1.35 -21.76
C ARG A 33 5.09 -2.43 -22.81
N THR A 34 4.13 -2.20 -23.69
CA THR A 34 3.89 -3.08 -24.85
C THR A 34 4.76 -2.63 -26.01
N ILE A 35 5.62 -3.51 -26.50
CA ILE A 35 6.48 -3.28 -27.66
C ILE A 35 6.26 -4.45 -28.63
N TYR A 36 5.68 -4.18 -29.79
CA TYR A 36 5.18 -5.19 -30.74
C TYR A 36 4.24 -6.21 -30.07
N ASN A 37 4.60 -7.49 -30.07
CA ASN A 37 3.88 -8.61 -29.46
C ASN A 37 4.42 -8.98 -28.07
N SER A 38 5.25 -8.14 -27.46
CA SER A 38 5.88 -8.38 -26.17
C SER A 38 5.45 -7.35 -25.11
N ILE A 39 5.33 -7.80 -23.86
CA ILE A 39 5.08 -6.94 -22.70
C ILE A 39 6.34 -6.92 -21.83
N PHE A 40 6.89 -5.73 -21.63
CA PHE A 40 7.99 -5.49 -20.71
C PHE A 40 7.45 -5.03 -19.37
N VAL A 41 7.78 -5.75 -18.31
CA VAL A 41 7.45 -5.40 -16.93
C VAL A 41 8.69 -4.81 -16.27
N VAL A 42 8.66 -3.51 -15.99
CA VAL A 42 9.75 -2.78 -15.34
C VAL A 42 9.37 -2.57 -13.87
N VAL A 43 10.16 -3.13 -12.96
CA VAL A 43 9.97 -3.00 -11.51
C VAL A 43 11.05 -2.10 -10.95
N LYS A 44 10.66 -1.09 -10.17
CA LYS A 44 11.56 -0.13 -9.50
C LYS A 44 11.10 0.10 -8.07
N GLU A 45 12.01 0.51 -7.20
CA GLU A 45 11.62 1.07 -5.90
C GLU A 45 10.76 2.31 -6.11
N GLN A 46 9.68 2.43 -5.34
CA GLN A 46 8.86 3.62 -5.34
C GLN A 46 9.51 4.69 -4.48
N ASP A 47 9.81 5.82 -5.11
CA ASP A 47 10.18 7.03 -4.40
C ASP A 47 8.97 7.52 -3.57
N MET A 48 9.12 7.50 -2.25
CA MET A 48 8.09 7.93 -1.30
C MET A 48 8.10 9.45 -1.09
N GLU A 49 9.20 10.13 -1.39
CA GLU A 49 9.32 11.60 -1.35
C GLU A 49 8.70 12.23 -2.60
N SER A 50 8.76 11.51 -3.73
CA SER A 50 8.16 11.91 -5.00
C SER A 50 7.19 10.85 -5.53
N PRO A 51 6.04 10.64 -4.87
CA PRO A 51 5.05 9.68 -5.32
C PRO A 51 4.46 10.12 -6.66
N PRO A 52 4.07 9.17 -7.54
CA PRO A 52 3.60 9.49 -8.89
C PRO A 52 2.34 10.37 -8.89
N TYR A 53 1.52 10.20 -7.85
CA TYR A 53 0.33 11.01 -7.62
C TYR A 53 0.20 11.33 -6.15
N ARG A 54 -0.50 12.43 -5.87
CA ARG A 54 -0.85 12.86 -4.53
C ARG A 54 -2.29 13.33 -4.52
N ILE A 55 -3.04 12.91 -3.51
CA ILE A 55 -4.42 13.33 -3.30
C ILE A 55 -4.43 14.24 -2.08
N GLU A 56 -5.02 15.42 -2.24
CA GLU A 56 -5.08 16.47 -1.23
C GLU A 56 -6.53 16.80 -0.95
N ASN A 57 -6.90 16.82 0.33
CA ASN A 57 -8.20 17.30 0.77
C ASN A 57 -8.10 18.77 1.19
N ARG A 58 -8.49 19.67 0.29
CA ARG A 58 -8.54 21.12 0.56
C ARG A 58 -9.83 21.59 1.21
N ALA A 59 -10.76 20.69 1.54
CA ALA A 59 -11.98 21.07 2.22
C ALA A 59 -11.70 21.42 3.68
N ILE A 60 -12.52 22.31 4.26
CA ILE A 60 -12.34 22.81 5.64
C ILE A 60 -12.92 21.84 6.67
N ASN A 61 -14.03 21.18 6.35
CA ASN A 61 -14.84 20.41 7.31
C ASN A 61 -15.38 19.08 6.76
N HIS A 62 -14.88 18.64 5.62
CA HIS A 62 -15.31 17.40 4.98
C HIS A 62 -14.18 16.38 4.95
N VAL A 63 -14.54 15.12 5.20
CA VAL A 63 -13.64 13.98 5.06
C VAL A 63 -13.88 13.34 3.70
N PHE A 64 -12.81 13.05 2.97
CA PHE A 64 -12.88 12.39 1.67
C PHE A 64 -12.57 10.91 1.82
N PHE A 65 -13.48 10.09 1.33
CA PHE A 65 -13.27 8.66 1.15
C PHE A 65 -13.05 8.41 -0.33
N PHE A 66 -11.95 7.77 -0.72
CA PHE A 66 -11.67 7.49 -2.12
C PHE A 66 -11.08 6.10 -2.35
N ARG A 67 -11.33 5.55 -3.53
CA ARG A 67 -10.69 4.33 -4.06
C ARG A 67 -10.73 4.32 -5.57
N GLN A 68 -9.91 3.51 -6.23
CA GLN A 68 -10.04 3.30 -7.67
C GLN A 68 -11.44 2.79 -8.04
N ARG A 69 -11.99 3.32 -9.12
CA ARG A 69 -13.31 2.93 -9.61
C ARG A 69 -13.26 1.48 -10.08
N GLY A 70 -14.15 0.66 -9.51
CA GLY A 70 -14.24 -0.77 -9.81
C GLY A 70 -13.29 -1.65 -8.98
N SER A 71 -12.51 -1.11 -8.03
CA SER A 71 -11.69 -1.89 -7.09
C SER A 71 -12.47 -2.30 -5.84
N ASN A 72 -13.60 -3.00 -6.02
CA ASN A 72 -14.56 -3.27 -4.93
C ASN A 72 -13.98 -4.07 -3.74
N GLY A 73 -12.93 -4.87 -3.96
CA GLY A 73 -12.24 -5.63 -2.90
C GLY A 73 -11.18 -4.84 -2.13
N HIS A 74 -10.94 -3.57 -2.48
CA HIS A 74 -9.97 -2.72 -1.80
C HIS A 74 -10.66 -1.78 -0.81
N PRO A 75 -10.06 -1.54 0.37
CA PRO A 75 -10.61 -0.63 1.36
C PRO A 75 -10.66 0.81 0.84
N TRP A 76 -11.56 1.61 1.39
CA TRP A 76 -11.58 3.04 1.13
C TRP A 76 -10.39 3.71 1.82
N ASN A 77 -9.67 4.54 1.08
CA ASN A 77 -8.74 5.49 1.67
C ASN A 77 -9.52 6.66 2.26
N VAL A 78 -9.01 7.22 3.36
CA VAL A 78 -9.60 8.36 4.06
C VAL A 78 -8.61 9.51 4.07
N LEU A 79 -9.11 10.73 3.87
CA LEU A 79 -8.36 11.98 4.00
C LEU A 79 -9.20 13.00 4.79
N HIS A 80 -8.68 13.45 5.93
CA HIS A 80 -9.27 14.51 6.74
C HIS A 80 -9.03 15.90 6.12
N PRO A 81 -9.77 16.94 6.56
CA PRO A 81 -9.51 18.32 6.15
C PRO A 81 -8.03 18.72 6.25
N GLY A 82 -7.47 19.23 5.15
CA GLY A 82 -6.07 19.66 5.07
C GLY A 82 -5.06 18.53 4.85
N GLU A 83 -5.47 17.27 4.92
CA GLU A 83 -4.56 16.14 4.75
C GLU A 83 -4.18 15.91 3.29
N THR A 84 -3.02 15.28 3.13
CA THR A 84 -2.46 14.91 1.85
C THR A 84 -1.88 13.50 1.94
N LYS A 85 -2.11 12.68 0.91
CA LYS A 85 -1.61 11.30 0.85
C LYS A 85 -1.02 10.97 -0.51
N ALA A 86 0.13 10.30 -0.51
CA ALA A 86 0.70 9.66 -1.70
C ALA A 86 -0.26 8.61 -2.24
N TYR A 87 -0.44 8.55 -3.57
CA TYR A 87 -1.39 7.62 -4.18
C TYR A 87 -0.78 6.86 -5.37
N SER A 88 -1.11 5.57 -5.42
CA SER A 88 -0.87 4.67 -6.54
C SER A 88 -2.16 3.93 -6.86
N TRP A 89 -2.32 3.53 -8.11
CA TRP A 89 -3.49 2.76 -8.54
C TRP A 89 -3.39 1.34 -8.01
N GLU A 90 -4.42 0.89 -7.30
CA GLU A 90 -4.46 -0.43 -6.67
C GLU A 90 -4.54 -1.56 -7.72
N GLU A 91 -5.25 -1.31 -8.83
CA GLU A 91 -5.51 -2.27 -9.90
C GLU A 91 -4.97 -1.73 -11.23
N PRO A 92 -3.75 -2.13 -11.66
CA PRO A 92 -3.10 -1.60 -12.86
C PRO A 92 -3.93 -1.77 -14.15
N MET A 93 -4.75 -2.83 -14.20
CA MET A 93 -5.57 -3.20 -15.36
C MET A 93 -6.93 -2.50 -15.39
N LYS A 94 -7.32 -1.78 -14.33
CA LYS A 94 -8.60 -1.05 -14.28
C LYS A 94 -8.43 0.39 -14.73
N ALA A 95 -9.56 1.02 -15.02
CA ALA A 95 -9.58 2.44 -15.38
C ALA A 95 -8.95 3.28 -14.26
N ARG A 96 -8.10 4.23 -14.65
CA ARG A 96 -7.47 5.23 -13.76
C ARG A 96 -8.46 6.34 -13.42
N LYS A 97 -9.55 5.97 -12.75
CA LYS A 97 -10.60 6.88 -12.28
C LYS A 97 -10.83 6.61 -10.80
N LEU A 98 -11.04 7.66 -10.00
CA LEU A 98 -11.41 7.53 -8.60
C LEU A 98 -12.93 7.53 -8.45
N THR A 99 -13.43 6.73 -7.52
CA THR A 99 -14.73 6.96 -6.89
C THR A 99 -14.47 7.68 -5.59
N VAL A 100 -15.13 8.81 -5.38
CA VAL A 100 -14.99 9.65 -4.17
C VAL A 100 -16.34 9.76 -3.49
N ARG A 101 -16.34 9.62 -2.17
CA ARG A 101 -17.47 9.89 -1.29
C ARG A 101 -17.06 10.98 -0.31
N ILE A 102 -17.99 11.87 0.00
CA ILE A 102 -17.78 12.98 0.93
C ILE A 102 -18.55 12.67 2.21
N GLY A 103 -17.85 12.65 3.34
CA GLY A 103 -18.44 12.56 4.67
C GLY A 103 -18.28 13.87 5.43
N SER A 104 -19.11 14.06 6.45
CA SER A 104 -18.90 15.13 7.44
C SER A 104 -17.84 14.70 8.45
N ALA A 105 -16.97 15.62 8.88
CA ALA A 105 -15.93 15.34 9.87
C ALA A 105 -16.49 14.77 11.20
N ASN A 106 -17.78 15.00 11.48
CA ASN A 106 -18.47 14.49 12.67
C ASN A 106 -18.98 13.04 12.54
N VAL A 107 -18.80 12.38 11.39
CA VAL A 107 -19.37 11.04 11.11
C VAL A 107 -18.25 10.07 10.72
N ALA A 108 -17.19 10.01 11.52
CA ALA A 108 -16.06 9.10 11.30
C ALA A 108 -16.38 7.62 11.58
N SER A 109 -17.64 7.25 11.91
CA SER A 109 -17.99 5.90 12.39
C SER A 109 -18.86 5.05 11.48
N MET A 110 -19.12 5.42 10.22
CA MET A 110 -19.96 4.59 9.34
C MET A 110 -19.43 4.49 7.91
N VAL A 111 -18.55 3.51 7.66
CA VAL A 111 -18.53 2.77 6.38
C VAL A 111 -18.01 1.35 6.62
N GLN A 112 -18.89 0.40 6.94
CA GLN A 112 -18.72 -1.03 6.64
C GLN A 112 -19.82 -1.39 5.63
N ASP A 113 -19.42 -1.68 4.40
CA ASP A 113 -20.22 -2.43 3.41
C ASP A 113 -19.27 -3.44 2.74
#